data_AF-A0A836XH63-F1
#
_entry.id   AF-A0A836XH63-F1
#
_cell.length_a   1.000
_cell.length_b   1.000
_cell.length_c   1.000
_cell.angle_alpha   90.00
_cell.angle_beta   90.00
_cell.angle_gamma   90.00
#
_symmetry.space_group_name_H-M   'P 1'
#
loop_
_entity.id
_entity.type
_entity.pdbx_description
1 polymer ?
#
loop_
_entity_poly.entity_id
_entity_poly.type
_entity_poly.pdbx_seq_one_letter_code
_entity_poly.pdbx_strand_id
1 'polypeptide(L)'
;MVKMQNSETKQRILDTAERLFAQNGIEGTSVRTITAAAGVNVAAIHYHFGSKEALAETVYSRRLQPINSERLRLLSECFTPQTRDDLCLEDIIKAFIGPLLRLKDDPEHGGGDFMHLMGRIYSEPGDFKLVILGQFKEVAQQFTEAFAQALPHLSRRELYLRLHLR
;
A
#
# COMPACT_ATOMS: atom_id res chain seq x y z
N MET A 1 -3.80 -31.52 -5.48
CA MET A 1 -2.80 -31.37 -4.40
C MET A 1 -1.71 -30.34 -4.70
N VAL A 2 -1.16 -30.26 -5.93
CA VAL A 2 -0.05 -29.35 -6.30
C VAL A 2 -0.37 -27.83 -6.22
N LYS A 3 -1.59 -27.39 -6.55
CA LYS A 3 -1.99 -25.95 -6.47
C LYS A 3 -1.96 -25.38 -5.04
N MET A 4 -2.26 -26.20 -4.04
CA MET A 4 -2.38 -25.76 -2.64
C MET A 4 -1.00 -25.54 -2.00
N GLN A 5 -0.04 -26.44 -2.25
CA GLN A 5 1.34 -26.30 -1.80
C GLN A 5 2.08 -25.11 -2.45
N ASN A 6 1.76 -24.80 -3.70
CA ASN A 6 2.30 -23.64 -4.42
C ASN A 6 1.82 -22.32 -3.77
N SER A 7 0.54 -22.26 -3.37
CA SER A 7 -0.04 -21.13 -2.64
C SER A 7 0.61 -20.94 -1.26
N GLU A 8 0.76 -22.01 -0.49
CA GLU A 8 1.40 -21.95 0.85
C GLU A 8 2.86 -21.50 0.78
N THR A 9 3.61 -22.00 -0.21
CA THR A 9 5.00 -21.58 -0.45
C THR A 9 5.09 -20.09 -0.79
N LYS A 10 4.20 -19.62 -1.67
CA LYS A 10 4.13 -18.21 -2.06
C LYS A 10 3.84 -17.32 -0.84
N GLN A 11 2.89 -17.70 0.02
CA GLN A 11 2.57 -16.92 1.22
C GLN A 11 3.73 -16.87 2.21
N ARG A 12 4.37 -18.01 2.51
CA ARG A 12 5.56 -18.06 3.37
C ARG A 12 6.67 -17.14 2.88
N ILE A 13 6.90 -17.09 1.57
CA ILE A 13 7.88 -16.18 0.98
C ILE A 13 7.47 -14.72 1.20
N LEU A 14 6.21 -14.37 0.95
CA LEU A 14 5.71 -13.01 1.14
C LEU A 14 5.82 -12.55 2.59
N ASP A 15 5.42 -13.38 3.55
CA ASP A 15 5.51 -13.06 4.97
C ASP A 15 6.96 -12.88 5.44
N THR A 16 7.84 -13.76 4.98
CA THR A 16 9.27 -13.68 5.30
C THR A 16 9.91 -12.44 4.67
N ALA A 17 9.57 -12.13 3.42
CA ALA A 17 10.08 -10.98 2.71
C ALA A 17 9.59 -9.67 3.33
N GLU A 18 8.30 -9.55 3.68
CA GLU A 18 7.73 -8.38 4.37
C GLU A 18 8.50 -8.05 5.65
N ARG A 19 8.71 -9.06 6.51
CA ARG A 19 9.47 -8.89 7.76
C ARG A 19 10.92 -8.49 7.51
N LEU A 20 11.61 -9.14 6.57
CA LEU A 20 13.02 -8.85 6.29
C LEU A 20 13.20 -7.49 5.62
N PHE A 21 12.30 -7.09 4.72
CA PHE A 21 12.31 -5.76 4.12
C PHE A 21 12.01 -4.66 5.14
N ALA A 22 11.09 -4.90 6.09
CA ALA A 22 10.85 -3.97 7.18
C ALA A 22 12.13 -3.79 8.03
N GLN A 23 12.81 -4.89 8.38
CA GLN A 23 14.01 -4.85 9.23
C GLN A 23 15.24 -4.25 8.53
N ASN A 24 15.52 -4.66 7.30
CA ASN A 24 16.81 -4.41 6.65
C ASN A 24 16.70 -3.52 5.39
N GLY A 25 15.50 -3.18 4.96
CA GLY A 25 15.25 -2.53 3.66
C GLY A 25 15.32 -3.53 2.49
N ILE A 26 14.88 -3.10 1.31
CA ILE A 26 14.86 -3.93 0.09
C ILE A 26 16.28 -4.19 -0.40
N GLU A 27 17.13 -3.16 -0.42
CA GLU A 27 18.52 -3.27 -0.85
C GLU A 27 19.35 -4.13 0.11
N GLY A 28 19.14 -3.96 1.42
CA GLY A 28 19.83 -4.74 2.46
C GLY A 28 19.39 -6.21 2.56
N THR A 29 18.34 -6.62 1.84
CA THR A 29 17.81 -7.99 1.89
C THR A 29 18.15 -8.76 0.62
N SER A 30 18.87 -9.87 0.76
CA SER A 30 19.19 -10.76 -0.36
C SER A 30 18.11 -11.83 -0.60
N VAL A 31 17.95 -12.26 -1.85
CA VAL A 31 17.08 -13.40 -2.23
C VAL A 31 17.44 -14.66 -1.43
N ARG A 32 18.73 -14.92 -1.21
CA ARG A 32 19.22 -16.07 -0.44
C ARG A 32 18.81 -15.99 1.03
N THR A 33 18.87 -14.81 1.63
CA THR A 33 18.41 -14.56 3.01
C THR A 33 16.92 -14.86 3.13
N ILE A 34 16.11 -14.37 2.18
CA ILE A 34 14.65 -14.63 2.15
C ILE A 34 14.39 -16.13 2.04
N THR A 35 15.00 -16.83 1.08
CA THR A 35 14.72 -18.25 0.85
C THR A 35 15.18 -19.13 2.00
N ALA A 36 16.31 -18.80 2.63
CA ALA A 36 16.81 -19.50 3.80
C ALA A 36 15.84 -19.33 5.00
N ALA A 37 15.43 -18.10 5.28
CA ALA A 37 14.48 -17.82 6.36
C ALA A 37 13.08 -18.39 6.09
N ALA A 38 12.66 -18.41 4.82
CA ALA A 38 11.38 -18.97 4.41
C ALA A 38 11.42 -20.51 4.31
N GLY A 39 12.58 -21.17 4.39
CA GLY A 39 12.73 -22.62 4.26
C GLY A 39 12.38 -23.16 2.87
N VAL A 40 12.79 -22.44 1.82
CA VAL A 40 12.51 -22.79 0.41
C VAL A 40 13.78 -22.73 -0.44
N ASN A 41 13.74 -23.32 -1.64
CA ASN A 41 14.83 -23.21 -2.61
C ASN A 41 14.88 -21.79 -3.22
N VAL A 42 16.08 -21.27 -3.47
CA VAL A 42 16.32 -19.99 -4.18
C VAL A 42 15.53 -19.89 -5.49
N ALA A 43 15.39 -21.00 -6.24
CA ALA A 43 14.63 -21.05 -7.48
C ALA A 43 13.14 -20.69 -7.30
N ALA A 44 12.58 -20.83 -6.09
CA ALA A 44 11.19 -20.50 -5.80
C ALA A 44 10.89 -19.02 -6.01
N ILE A 45 11.86 -18.13 -5.74
CA ILE A 45 11.68 -16.68 -5.91
C ILE A 45 11.52 -16.34 -7.38
N HIS A 46 12.45 -16.83 -8.21
CA HIS A 46 12.38 -16.64 -9.66
C HIS A 46 11.11 -17.28 -10.24
N TYR A 47 10.72 -18.46 -9.74
CA TYR A 47 9.53 -19.15 -10.22
C TYR A 47 8.21 -18.45 -9.86
N HIS A 48 8.06 -17.93 -8.64
CA HIS A 48 6.80 -17.33 -8.17
C HIS A 48 6.68 -15.83 -8.45
N PHE A 49 7.82 -15.12 -8.52
CA PHE A 49 7.84 -13.65 -8.57
C PHE A 49 8.72 -13.11 -9.70
N GLY A 50 9.63 -13.90 -10.26
CA GLY A 50 10.57 -13.47 -11.30
C GLY A 50 11.82 -12.78 -10.74
N SER A 51 11.66 -11.73 -9.93
CA SER A 51 12.78 -10.98 -9.35
C SER A 51 12.55 -10.55 -7.89
N LYS A 52 13.59 -10.00 -7.24
CA LYS A 52 13.50 -9.43 -5.89
C LYS A 52 12.59 -8.20 -5.88
N GLU A 53 12.67 -7.39 -6.93
CA GLU A 53 11.90 -6.16 -7.10
C GLU A 53 10.41 -6.49 -7.30
N ALA A 54 10.10 -7.49 -8.13
CA ALA A 54 8.74 -7.97 -8.33
C ALA A 54 8.17 -8.65 -7.06
N LEU A 55 9.01 -9.35 -6.29
CA LEU A 55 8.63 -9.85 -4.96
C LEU A 55 8.32 -8.68 -4.02
N ALA A 56 9.18 -7.67 -3.95
CA ALA A 56 8.95 -6.49 -3.14
C ALA A 56 7.63 -5.81 -3.53
N GLU A 57 7.40 -5.58 -4.84
CA GLU A 57 6.15 -4.98 -5.32
C GLU A 57 4.93 -5.81 -4.89
N THR A 58 5.03 -7.14 -4.97
CA THR A 58 3.95 -8.03 -4.53
C THR A 58 3.69 -7.93 -3.03
N VAL A 59 4.74 -7.79 -2.20
CA VAL A 59 4.62 -7.56 -0.75
C VAL A 59 3.83 -6.27 -0.47
N TYR A 60 4.16 -5.17 -1.13
CA TYR A 60 3.41 -3.92 -0.97
C TYR A 60 1.98 -4.05 -1.49
N SER A 61 1.79 -4.58 -2.71
CA SER A 61 0.49 -4.75 -3.35
C SER A 61 -0.49 -5.55 -2.49
N ARG A 62 -0.01 -6.62 -1.84
CA ARG A 62 -0.81 -7.47 -0.95
C ARG A 62 -1.51 -6.67 0.16
N ARG A 63 -0.89 -5.59 0.64
CA ARG A 63 -1.43 -4.72 1.69
C ARG A 63 -2.13 -3.50 1.12
N LEU A 64 -1.53 -2.85 0.12
CA LEU A 64 -2.05 -1.61 -0.46
C LEU A 64 -3.35 -1.82 -1.24
N GLN A 65 -3.51 -2.95 -1.95
CA GLN A 65 -4.72 -3.19 -2.74
C GLN A 65 -5.98 -3.22 -1.87
N PRO A 66 -6.07 -4.03 -0.79
CA PRO A 66 -7.25 -3.98 0.10
C PRO A 66 -7.50 -2.60 0.70
N ILE A 67 -6.45 -1.89 1.12
CA ILE A 67 -6.57 -0.53 1.68
C ILE A 67 -7.14 0.44 0.66
N ASN A 68 -6.60 0.43 -0.56
CA ASN A 68 -7.02 1.34 -1.62
C ASN A 68 -8.44 1.02 -2.11
N SER A 69 -8.79 -0.25 -2.24
CA SER A 69 -10.17 -0.67 -2.54
C SER A 69 -11.15 -0.17 -1.48
N GLU A 70 -10.80 -0.29 -0.20
CA GLU A 70 -11.64 0.19 0.89
C GLU A 70 -11.75 1.72 0.91
N ARG A 71 -10.66 2.45 0.64
CA ARG A 71 -10.67 3.91 0.50
C ARG A 71 -11.63 4.36 -0.60
N LEU A 72 -11.55 3.73 -1.77
CA LEU A 72 -12.41 4.04 -2.91
C LEU A 72 -13.87 3.72 -2.61
N ARG A 73 -14.14 2.59 -1.94
CA ARG A 73 -15.49 2.24 -1.47
C ARG A 73 -16.04 3.30 -0.52
N LEU A 74 -15.34 3.63 0.55
CA LEU A 74 -15.74 4.65 1.53
C LEU A 74 -15.92 6.02 0.89
N LEU A 75 -15.05 6.39 -0.03
CA LEU A 75 -15.17 7.65 -0.75
C LEU A 75 -16.44 7.67 -1.62
N SER A 76 -16.74 6.58 -2.33
CA SER A 76 -17.96 6.48 -3.14
C SER A 76 -19.24 6.63 -2.32
N GLU A 77 -19.23 6.15 -1.07
CA GLU A 77 -20.33 6.31 -0.11
C GLU A 77 -20.52 7.76 0.36
N CYS A 78 -19.48 8.60 0.28
CA CYS A 78 -19.58 10.03 0.56
C CYS A 78 -20.29 10.79 -0.58
N PHE A 79 -20.32 10.25 -1.80
CA PHE A 79 -20.85 10.91 -3.00
C PHE A 79 -22.25 10.42 -3.42
N THR A 80 -23.07 10.00 -2.47
CA THR A 80 -24.47 9.70 -2.79
C THR A 80 -25.24 11.00 -3.09
N PRO A 81 -26.30 10.96 -3.92
CA PRO A 81 -27.15 12.12 -4.16
C PRO A 81 -27.67 12.79 -2.88
N GLN A 82 -27.83 12.01 -1.81
CA GLN A 82 -28.30 12.46 -0.50
C GLN A 82 -27.23 13.18 0.30
N THR A 83 -25.94 12.87 0.09
CA THR A 83 -24.82 13.42 0.85
C THR A 83 -24.05 14.50 0.09
N ARG A 84 -24.37 14.73 -1.19
CA ARG A 84 -23.62 15.62 -2.07
C ARG A 84 -23.63 17.08 -1.60
N ASP A 85 -24.76 17.56 -1.09
CA ASP A 85 -24.92 18.94 -0.62
C ASP A 85 -24.32 19.15 0.78
N ASP A 86 -24.13 18.06 1.55
CA ASP A 86 -23.60 18.06 2.92
C ASP A 86 -22.20 17.41 3.01
N LEU A 87 -21.48 17.29 1.88
CA LEU A 87 -20.19 16.58 1.83
C LEU A 87 -19.17 17.26 2.74
N CYS A 88 -18.84 16.60 3.84
CA CYS A 88 -17.95 17.13 4.86
C CYS A 88 -16.49 16.75 4.58
N LEU A 89 -15.55 17.70 4.72
CA LEU A 89 -14.12 17.47 4.54
C LEU A 89 -13.62 16.36 5.47
N GLU A 90 -14.16 16.33 6.68
CA GLU A 90 -13.89 15.36 7.73
C GLU A 90 -14.18 13.93 7.26
N ASP A 91 -15.25 13.72 6.49
CA ASP A 91 -15.64 12.39 6.02
C ASP A 91 -14.75 11.91 4.87
N ILE A 92 -14.35 12.83 3.98
CA ILE A 92 -13.31 12.56 2.96
C ILE A 92 -12.00 12.16 3.65
N ILE A 93 -11.56 12.93 4.65
CA ILE A 93 -10.33 12.61 5.39
C ILE A 93 -10.45 11.26 6.09
N LYS A 94 -11.57 10.97 6.78
CA LYS A 94 -11.81 9.66 7.43
C LYS A 94 -11.79 8.51 6.42
N ALA A 95 -12.38 8.68 5.23
CA ALA A 95 -12.34 7.68 4.16
C ALA A 95 -10.91 7.40 3.71
N PHE A 96 -10.02 8.40 3.71
CA PHE A 96 -8.62 8.25 3.35
C PHE A 96 -7.78 7.58 4.47
N ILE A 97 -7.87 8.08 5.70
CA ILE A 97 -6.99 7.69 6.80
C ILE A 97 -7.50 6.47 7.57
N GLY A 98 -8.82 6.29 7.66
CA GLY A 98 -9.46 5.23 8.46
C GLY A 98 -8.97 3.83 8.10
N PRO A 99 -8.91 3.43 6.82
CA PRO A 99 -8.38 2.14 6.41
C PRO A 99 -6.92 1.90 6.83
N LEU A 100 -6.10 2.95 6.82
CA LEU A 100 -4.69 2.85 7.24
C LEU A 100 -4.57 2.71 8.77
N LEU A 101 -5.40 3.42 9.54
CA LEU A 101 -5.43 3.32 10.99
C LEU A 101 -5.87 1.92 11.44
N ARG A 102 -6.91 1.36 10.81
CA ARG A 102 -7.35 -0.03 11.08
C ARG A 102 -6.26 -1.05 10.84
N LEU A 103 -5.44 -0.88 9.79
CA LEU A 103 -4.30 -1.75 9.55
C LEU A 103 -3.24 -1.62 10.64
N LYS A 104 -2.91 -0.38 11.04
CA LYS A 104 -1.94 -0.15 12.12
C LYS A 104 -2.38 -0.81 13.43
N ASP A 105 -3.69 -0.79 13.70
CA ASP A 105 -4.30 -1.36 14.89
C ASP A 105 -4.55 -2.88 14.79
N ASP A 106 -4.07 -3.53 13.72
CA ASP A 106 -4.06 -4.99 13.54
C ASP A 106 -2.64 -5.58 13.72
N PRO A 107 -2.16 -5.69 14.97
CA PRO A 107 -0.85 -6.26 15.26
C PRO A 107 -0.79 -7.76 14.97
N GLU A 108 -1.92 -8.47 15.05
CA GLU A 108 -1.99 -9.92 14.81
C GLU A 108 -1.63 -10.28 13.37
N HIS A 109 -1.97 -9.42 12.41
CA HIS A 109 -1.68 -9.63 11.00
C HIS A 109 -0.53 -8.77 10.46
N GLY A 110 0.36 -8.27 11.33
CA GLY A 110 1.60 -7.60 10.91
C GLY A 110 1.46 -6.13 10.50
N GLY A 111 0.43 -5.42 10.97
CA GLY A 111 0.22 -4.01 10.68
C GLY A 111 1.41 -3.11 11.02
N GLY A 112 2.10 -3.40 12.13
CA GLY A 112 3.30 -2.67 12.56
C GLY A 112 4.48 -2.80 11.58
N ASP A 113 4.74 -4.02 11.09
CA ASP A 113 5.81 -4.29 10.13
C ASP A 113 5.55 -3.58 8.80
N PHE A 114 4.30 -3.60 8.34
CA PHE A 114 3.92 -2.88 7.13
C PHE A 114 4.04 -1.36 7.28
N MET A 115 3.65 -0.80 8.43
CA MET A 115 3.83 0.63 8.68
C MET A 115 5.32 1.02 8.72
N HIS A 116 6.18 0.16 9.28
CA HIS A 116 7.62 0.38 9.25
C HIS A 116 8.16 0.33 7.82
N LEU A 117 7.75 -0.67 7.04
CA LEU A 117 8.10 -0.81 5.62
C LEU A 117 7.67 0.42 4.79
N MET A 118 6.44 0.91 5.01
CA MET A 118 5.94 2.15 4.42
C MET A 118 6.72 3.38 4.90
N GLY A 119 7.25 3.41 6.13
CA GLY A 119 8.14 4.50 6.56
C GLY A 119 9.42 4.53 5.74
N ARG A 120 10.03 3.36 5.51
CA ARG A 120 11.30 3.22 4.80
C ARG A 120 11.21 3.68 3.35
N ILE A 121 10.14 3.38 2.63
CA ILE A 121 10.01 3.79 1.21
C ILE A 121 10.08 5.32 1.01
N TYR A 122 9.70 6.10 2.03
CA TYR A 122 9.77 7.57 1.99
C TYR A 122 11.10 8.14 2.48
N SER A 123 11.90 7.36 3.20
CA SER A 123 13.17 7.77 3.80
C SER A 123 14.39 7.24 3.04
N GLU A 124 14.27 6.11 2.35
CA GLU A 124 15.36 5.51 1.58
C GLU A 124 15.44 6.09 0.17
N PRO A 125 16.65 6.34 -0.35
CA PRO A 125 16.85 6.74 -1.74
C PRO A 125 16.52 5.57 -2.68
N GLY A 126 15.99 5.89 -3.86
CA GLY A 126 15.70 4.91 -4.91
C GLY A 126 14.41 5.21 -5.67
N ASP A 127 14.28 4.58 -6.83
CA ASP A 127 13.12 4.73 -7.71
C ASP A 127 11.97 3.80 -7.37
N PHE A 128 12.20 2.84 -6.46
CA PHE A 128 11.17 1.90 -6.03
C PHE A 128 9.96 2.63 -5.40
N LYS A 129 10.18 3.79 -4.77
CA LYS A 129 9.10 4.65 -4.28
C LYS A 129 8.15 5.10 -5.39
N LEU A 130 8.63 5.30 -6.62
CA LEU A 130 7.80 5.73 -7.75
C LEU A 130 6.84 4.61 -8.17
N VAL A 131 7.30 3.35 -8.11
CA VAL A 131 6.45 2.17 -8.36
C VAL A 131 5.33 2.10 -7.31
N ILE A 132 5.68 2.26 -6.03
CA ILE A 132 4.71 2.23 -4.94
C ILE A 132 3.73 3.43 -5.02
N LEU A 133 4.22 4.63 -5.31
CA LEU A 133 3.37 5.81 -5.55
C LEU A 133 2.39 5.60 -6.71
N GLY A 134 2.79 4.86 -7.74
CA GLY A 134 1.93 4.47 -8.86
C GLY A 134 0.68 3.70 -8.42
N GLN A 135 0.77 2.90 -7.35
CA GLN A 135 -0.38 2.15 -6.82
C GLN A 135 -1.44 3.04 -6.16
N PHE A 136 -1.09 4.27 -5.79
CA PHE A 136 -2.02 5.24 -5.23
C PHE A 136 -2.66 6.12 -6.29
N LYS A 137 -2.29 6.00 -7.58
CA LYS A 137 -2.71 6.93 -8.63
C LYS A 137 -4.23 7.12 -8.71
N GLU A 138 -4.98 6.02 -8.71
CA GLU A 138 -6.44 6.06 -8.76
C GLU A 138 -7.03 6.71 -7.51
N VAL A 139 -6.55 6.31 -6.32
CA VAL A 139 -6.95 6.91 -5.04
C VAL A 139 -6.67 8.42 -5.06
N ALA A 140 -5.45 8.84 -5.42
CA ALA A 140 -5.07 10.24 -5.46
C ALA A 140 -5.98 11.06 -6.38
N GLN A 141 -6.34 10.50 -7.55
CA GLN A 141 -7.26 11.15 -8.49
C GLN A 141 -8.66 11.34 -7.88
N GLN A 142 -9.25 10.28 -7.32
CA GLN A 142 -10.61 10.35 -6.76
C GLN A 142 -10.69 11.27 -5.53
N PHE A 143 -9.69 11.20 -4.65
CA PHE A 143 -9.65 12.08 -3.47
C PHE A 143 -9.40 13.54 -3.84
N THR A 144 -8.57 13.83 -4.86
CA THR A 144 -8.39 15.21 -5.35
C THR A 144 -9.69 15.80 -5.87
N GLU A 145 -10.48 15.00 -6.60
CA GLU A 145 -11.81 15.43 -7.08
C GLU A 145 -12.79 15.66 -5.92
N ALA A 146 -12.73 14.83 -4.87
CA ALA A 146 -13.51 15.02 -3.66
C ALA A 146 -13.16 16.29 -2.90
N PHE A 147 -11.87 16.57 -2.71
CA PHE A 147 -11.44 17.82 -2.11
C PHE A 147 -11.87 19.03 -2.95
N ALA A 148 -11.86 18.93 -4.28
CA ALA A 148 -12.33 20.02 -5.15
C ALA A 148 -13.83 20.29 -5.00
N GLN A 149 -14.65 19.26 -4.80
CA GLN A 149 -16.09 19.42 -4.57
C GLN A 149 -16.40 19.96 -3.17
N ALA A 150 -15.70 19.49 -2.14
CA ALA A 150 -15.90 19.95 -0.75
C ALA A 150 -15.30 21.35 -0.48
N LEU A 151 -14.29 21.77 -1.25
CA LEU A 151 -13.61 23.06 -1.09
C LEU A 151 -13.71 23.89 -2.38
N PRO A 152 -14.92 24.28 -2.82
CA PRO A 152 -15.13 24.96 -4.09
C PRO A 152 -14.49 26.36 -4.16
N HIS A 153 -14.15 26.92 -3.00
CA HIS A 153 -13.46 28.20 -2.87
C HIS A 153 -11.95 28.12 -3.16
N LEU A 154 -11.36 26.91 -3.20
CA LEU A 154 -9.95 26.72 -3.55
C LEU A 154 -9.80 26.37 -5.03
N SER A 155 -8.83 27.01 -5.69
CA SER A 155 -8.49 26.63 -7.06
C SER A 155 -7.87 25.22 -7.10
N ARG A 156 -8.05 24.49 -8.22
CA ARG A 156 -7.40 23.19 -8.43
C ARG A 156 -5.87 23.24 -8.27
N ARG A 157 -5.25 24.36 -8.65
CA ARG A 157 -3.81 24.58 -8.45
C ARG A 157 -3.46 24.61 -6.97
N GLU A 158 -4.20 25.37 -6.17
CA GLU A 158 -3.98 25.49 -4.73
C GLU A 158 -4.19 24.13 -4.03
N LEU A 159 -5.22 23.38 -4.41
CA LEU A 159 -5.44 22.02 -3.92
C LEU A 159 -4.28 21.09 -4.29
N TYR A 160 -3.82 21.13 -5.54
CA TYR A 160 -2.66 20.34 -5.96
C TYR A 160 -1.42 20.66 -5.11
N LEU A 161 -1.12 21.96 -4.92
CA LEU A 161 0.01 22.40 -4.10
C LEU A 161 -0.11 21.87 -2.66
N ARG A 162 -1.26 22.00 -2.02
CA ARG A 162 -1.47 21.54 -0.63
C ARG A 162 -1.45 20.02 -0.47
N LEU A 163 -1.86 19.27 -1.49
CA LEU A 163 -1.92 17.80 -1.44
C LEU A 163 -0.61 17.12 -1.87
N HIS A 164 0.25 17.81 -2.63
CA HIS A 164 1.44 17.20 -3.24
C HIS A 164 2.78 17.81 -2.79
N LEU A 165 2.80 18.96 -2.12
CA LEU A 165 4.05 19.58 -1.67
C LEU A 165 4.38 19.24 -0.21
N ARG A 166 5.60 18.74 -0.02
CA ARG A 166 6.38 18.83 1.22
C ARG A 166 6.90 20.25 1.39
#